data_AF-A0A843A1E9-F1
#
_entry.id   AF-A0A843A1E9-F1
#
_cell.length_a   1.000
_cell.length_b   1.000
_cell.length_c   1.000
_cell.angle_alpha   90.00
_cell.angle_beta   90.00
_cell.angle_gamma   90.00
#
_symmetry.space_group_name_H-M   'P 1'
#
loop_
_entity.id
_entity.type
_entity.pdbx_description
1 polymer ?
#
loop_
_entity_poly.entity_id
_entity_poly.type
_entity_poly.pdbx_seq_one_letter_code
_entity_poly.pdbx_strand_id
1 'polypeptide(L)'
;MIRTMVVVYFIVLLFLTHMTLVHTAGECDYGSVHAWFRTSDGEWENATAHPLLKRNESFEIKIVVTAKTGLQVFFLKLHEFGTPVFEVLEGPTAMEQLLECRQKILSDQTFTYAWKMRVRSDTTWVNGYGPLEVFTQFNKNDTDEYRMDFDVITAFIVDELWESYTQENTCENFSSQNTHSVELTGFELEGMFIAVFLLCIFIRLREQMR
;
A
#
# COMPACT_ATOMS: atom_id res chain seq x y z
N MET A 1 25.80 -10.27 -36.38
CA MET A 1 26.45 -9.75 -35.16
C MET A 1 25.89 -8.39 -34.73
N ILE A 2 25.99 -7.33 -35.55
CA ILE A 2 25.52 -5.97 -35.21
C ILE A 2 24.02 -5.93 -34.85
N ARG A 3 23.15 -6.61 -35.61
CA ARG A 3 21.71 -6.68 -35.32
C ARG A 3 21.38 -7.33 -33.97
N THR A 4 22.14 -8.34 -33.57
CA THR A 4 21.93 -9.06 -32.31
C THR A 4 22.35 -8.21 -31.12
N MET A 5 23.45 -7.45 -31.24
CA MET A 5 23.90 -6.54 -30.19
C MET A 5 22.94 -5.36 -29.97
N VAL A 6 22.31 -4.85 -31.04
CA VAL A 6 21.29 -3.79 -30.93
C VAL A 6 20.04 -4.28 -30.17
N VAL A 7 19.59 -5.52 -30.43
CA VAL A 7 18.43 -6.09 -29.73
C VAL A 7 18.71 -6.31 -28.24
N VAL A 8 19.89 -6.84 -27.90
CA VAL A 8 20.29 -7.02 -26.49
C VAL A 8 20.39 -5.67 -25.77
N TYR A 9 20.94 -4.64 -26.43
CA TYR A 9 21.01 -3.29 -25.88
C TYR A 9 19.62 -2.71 -25.58
N PHE A 10 18.66 -2.85 -26.49
CA PHE A 10 17.28 -2.40 -26.27
C PHE A 10 16.57 -3.15 -25.13
N ILE A 11 16.81 -4.45 -24.99
CA ILE A 11 16.25 -5.25 -23.88
C ILE A 11 16.81 -4.77 -22.53
N VAL A 12 18.12 -4.55 -22.45
CA VAL A 12 18.77 -4.03 -21.23
C VAL A 12 18.26 -2.62 -20.91
N LEU A 13 18.09 -1.76 -21.92
CA LEU A 13 17.55 -0.41 -21.73
C LEU A 13 16.10 -0.46 -21.20
N LEU A 14 15.25 -1.32 -21.76
CA LEU A 14 13.88 -1.52 -21.30
C LEU A 14 13.82 -2.10 -19.89
N PHE A 15 14.72 -3.03 -19.53
CA PHE A 15 14.84 -3.52 -18.16
C PHE A 15 15.29 -2.42 -17.21
N LEU A 16 16.25 -1.59 -17.60
CA LEU A 16 16.75 -0.47 -16.78
C LEU A 16 15.67 0.60 -16.54
N THR A 17 14.77 0.85 -17.50
CA THR A 17 13.64 1.79 -17.29
C THR A 17 12.54 1.23 -16.39
N HIS A 18 12.43 -0.11 -16.24
CA HIS A 18 11.50 -0.72 -15.28
C HIS A 18 12.08 -0.81 -13.85
N MET A 19 13.38 -0.59 -13.70
CA MET A 19 14.06 -0.58 -12.39
C MET A 19 14.05 0.81 -11.71
N THR A 20 13.31 1.79 -12.26
CA THR A 20 13.13 3.08 -11.57
C THR A 20 12.22 2.88 -10.37
N LEU A 21 12.87 2.72 -9.22
CA LEU A 21 12.48 3.16 -7.89
C LEU A 21 10.97 3.44 -7.74
N VAL A 22 10.24 2.42 -7.30
CA VAL A 22 8.89 2.60 -6.76
C VAL A 22 9.04 3.42 -5.48
N HIS A 23 9.16 4.74 -5.62
CA HIS A 23 8.93 5.67 -4.53
C HIS A 23 7.43 5.76 -4.34
N THR A 24 6.87 4.83 -3.56
CA THR A 24 5.51 4.95 -3.03
C THR A 24 5.53 5.94 -1.87
N ALA A 25 5.67 7.20 -2.26
CA ALA A 25 5.66 8.37 -1.42
C ALA A 25 4.97 9.50 -2.19
N GLY A 26 4.02 10.18 -1.55
CA GLY A 26 3.42 11.38 -2.13
C GLY A 26 4.43 12.52 -2.09
N GLU A 27 4.75 13.11 -3.24
CA GLU A 27 5.70 14.23 -3.33
C GLU A 27 5.08 15.40 -4.09
N CYS A 28 5.26 16.61 -3.58
CA CYS A 28 4.83 17.84 -4.23
C CYS A 28 5.83 18.99 -3.98
N ASP A 29 5.50 20.20 -4.42
CA ASP A 29 6.34 21.39 -4.24
C ASP A 29 6.45 21.82 -2.76
N TYR A 30 5.47 21.45 -1.93
CA TYR A 30 5.43 21.83 -0.51
C TYR A 30 6.06 20.82 0.43
N GLY A 31 6.11 19.54 0.05
CA GLY A 31 6.58 18.48 0.92
C GLY A 31 6.62 17.11 0.28
N SER A 32 6.94 16.13 1.11
CA SER A 32 6.84 14.71 0.78
C SER A 32 6.26 13.95 1.96
N VAL A 33 5.59 12.84 1.66
CA VAL A 33 4.99 11.94 2.63
C VAL A 33 5.38 10.52 2.25
N HIS A 34 6.10 9.87 3.15
CA HIS A 34 6.51 8.48 3.01
C HIS A 34 5.77 7.66 4.05
N ALA A 35 5.33 6.45 3.69
CA ALA A 35 4.72 5.55 4.64
C ALA A 35 5.37 4.16 4.61
N TRP A 36 5.27 3.48 5.73
CA TRP A 36 5.75 2.12 5.92
C TRP A 36 4.72 1.32 6.70
N PHE A 37 4.76 0.02 6.50
CA PHE A 37 3.93 -0.97 7.17
C PHE A 37 4.83 -2.04 7.79
N ARG A 38 4.41 -2.62 8.92
CA ARG A 38 4.96 -3.88 9.42
C ARG A 38 3.90 -4.68 10.18
N THR A 39 4.03 -5.99 10.14
CA THR A 39 3.34 -6.88 11.08
C THR A 39 4.11 -6.94 12.41
N SER A 40 3.52 -7.52 13.45
CA SER A 40 4.11 -7.58 14.79
C SER A 40 5.52 -8.23 14.81
N ASP A 41 5.75 -9.21 13.93
CA ASP A 41 7.00 -9.96 13.82
C ASP A 41 7.79 -9.62 12.54
N GLY A 42 7.33 -8.64 11.76
CA GLY A 42 7.88 -8.27 10.46
C GLY A 42 8.87 -7.10 10.52
N GLU A 43 9.64 -6.97 9.44
CA GLU A 43 10.44 -5.78 9.16
C GLU A 43 9.57 -4.66 8.57
N TRP A 44 10.07 -3.43 8.59
CA TRP A 44 9.38 -2.31 7.93
C TRP A 44 9.45 -2.45 6.41
N GLU A 45 8.28 -2.53 5.78
CA GLU A 45 8.10 -2.52 4.33
C GLU A 45 7.58 -1.15 3.87
N ASN A 46 7.92 -0.74 2.64
CA ASN A 46 7.42 0.51 2.08
C ASN A 46 5.90 0.46 1.82
N ALA A 47 5.27 1.63 1.78
CA ALA A 47 3.86 1.80 1.43
C ALA A 47 3.46 1.11 0.11
N THR A 48 2.17 0.86 -0.05
CA THR A 48 1.53 0.01 -1.08
C THR A 48 1.85 -1.47 -0.93
N ALA A 49 2.15 -1.91 0.29
CA ALA A 49 2.23 -3.33 0.59
C ALA A 49 0.83 -3.97 0.39
N HIS A 50 0.84 -5.23 -0.04
CA HIS A 50 -0.37 -6.02 -0.24
C HIS A 50 -0.39 -7.20 0.74
N PRO A 51 -0.38 -6.96 2.07
CA PRO A 51 -0.28 -8.02 3.04
C PRO A 51 -1.56 -8.85 3.05
N LEU A 52 -1.43 -10.10 3.47
CA LEU A 52 -2.55 -10.94 3.84
C LEU A 52 -2.75 -10.80 5.34
N LEU A 53 -3.92 -10.33 5.77
CA LEU A 53 -4.23 -10.07 7.17
C LEU A 53 -5.49 -10.83 7.60
N LYS A 54 -5.46 -11.43 8.78
CA LYS A 54 -6.62 -12.05 9.42
C LYS A 54 -7.40 -11.04 10.26
N ARG A 55 -8.67 -11.33 10.54
CA ARG A 55 -9.45 -10.52 11.48
C ARG A 55 -8.81 -10.52 12.87
N ASN A 56 -8.79 -9.35 13.50
CA ASN A 56 -8.11 -9.10 14.77
C ASN A 56 -6.57 -9.24 14.72
N GLU A 57 -5.96 -9.42 13.55
CA GLU A 57 -4.51 -9.34 13.41
C GLU A 57 -4.04 -7.88 13.55
N SER A 58 -3.00 -7.66 14.35
CA SER A 58 -2.43 -6.34 14.60
C SER A 58 -1.23 -6.06 13.73
N PHE A 59 -1.12 -4.81 13.29
CA PHE A 59 -0.04 -4.30 12.47
C PHE A 59 0.28 -2.86 12.86
N GLU A 60 1.40 -2.35 12.35
CA GLU A 60 1.81 -0.98 12.56
C GLU A 60 2.04 -0.29 11.23
N ILE A 61 1.74 1.01 11.21
CA ILE A 61 2.12 1.89 10.12
C ILE A 61 2.94 3.05 10.67
N LYS A 62 3.83 3.57 9.85
CA LYS A 62 4.65 4.74 10.13
C LYS A 62 4.55 5.69 8.95
N ILE A 63 4.32 6.97 9.22
CA ILE A 63 4.24 8.02 8.22
C ILE A 63 5.29 9.07 8.56
N VAL A 64 6.10 9.44 7.58
CA VAL A 64 7.10 10.51 7.67
C VAL A 64 6.72 11.61 6.71
N VAL A 65 6.42 12.78 7.25
CA VAL A 65 6.09 14.00 6.51
C VAL A 65 7.30 14.92 6.56
N THR A 66 7.82 15.31 5.39
CA THR A 66 8.92 16.28 5.29
C THR A 66 8.46 17.50 4.52
N ALA A 67 8.50 18.67 5.16
CA ALA A 67 8.19 19.93 4.50
C ALA A 67 9.40 20.40 3.67
N LYS A 68 9.22 20.69 2.39
CA LYS A 68 10.28 21.24 1.50
C LYS A 68 10.34 22.76 1.52
N THR A 69 9.29 23.40 2.04
CA THR A 69 9.24 24.85 2.22
C THR A 69 8.57 25.15 3.55
N GLY A 70 8.69 26.39 4.06
CA GLY A 70 7.98 26.76 5.29
C GLY A 70 6.46 26.80 5.09
N LEU A 71 5.69 26.21 6.00
CA LEU A 71 4.22 26.09 5.92
C LEU A 71 3.56 26.77 7.12
N GLN A 72 2.30 27.18 6.94
CA GLN A 72 1.48 27.66 8.06
C GLN A 72 0.92 26.49 8.87
N VAL A 73 0.44 25.46 8.18
CA VAL A 73 -0.15 24.26 8.76
C VAL A 73 -0.03 23.11 7.77
N PHE A 74 0.01 21.89 8.27
CA PHE A 74 -0.37 20.72 7.48
C PHE A 74 -1.36 19.87 8.25
N PHE A 75 -2.17 19.14 7.50
CA PHE A 75 -3.15 18.19 8.03
C PHE A 75 -2.80 16.78 7.60
N LEU A 76 -3.09 15.81 8.47
CA LEU A 76 -2.85 14.40 8.25
C LEU A 76 -4.04 13.59 8.80
N LYS A 77 -4.55 12.61 8.07
CA LYS A 77 -5.49 11.63 8.62
C LYS A 77 -5.34 10.28 7.93
N LEU A 78 -5.77 9.23 8.63
CA LEU A 78 -6.01 7.92 8.03
C LEU A 78 -7.42 7.89 7.44
N HIS A 79 -7.57 7.23 6.29
CA HIS A 79 -8.82 7.15 5.55
C HIS A 79 -9.11 5.72 5.10
N GLU A 80 -10.39 5.34 5.13
CA GLU A 80 -10.90 4.10 4.54
C GLU A 80 -12.15 4.39 3.69
N PHE A 81 -12.35 3.61 2.63
CA PHE A 81 -13.56 3.69 1.82
C PHE A 81 -14.56 2.59 2.16
N GLY A 82 -15.82 2.97 2.33
CA GLY A 82 -16.93 2.03 2.41
C GLY A 82 -17.02 1.32 3.76
N THR A 83 -16.96 -0.01 3.75
CA THR A 83 -17.10 -0.83 4.96
C THR A 83 -15.84 -0.71 5.81
N PRO A 84 -15.92 -0.31 7.09
CA PRO A 84 -14.76 -0.22 7.96
C PRO A 84 -14.04 -1.58 8.09
N VAL A 85 -12.73 -1.58 7.84
CA VAL A 85 -11.89 -2.80 7.88
C VAL A 85 -10.92 -2.73 9.04
N PHE A 86 -10.32 -1.56 9.25
CA PHE A 86 -9.27 -1.34 10.21
C PHE A 86 -9.78 -0.53 11.40
N GLU A 87 -9.07 -0.65 12.52
CA GLU A 87 -9.25 0.23 13.66
C GLU A 87 -7.89 0.61 14.25
N VAL A 88 -7.84 1.83 14.77
CA VAL A 88 -6.68 2.35 15.49
C VAL A 88 -6.74 1.87 16.93
N LEU A 89 -5.69 1.19 17.38
CA LEU A 89 -5.50 0.82 18.78
C LEU A 89 -4.74 1.90 19.53
N GLU A 90 -3.65 2.39 18.93
CA GLU A 90 -2.79 3.44 19.48
C GLU A 90 -2.29 4.33 18.34
N GLY A 91 -2.20 5.64 18.57
CA GLY A 91 -1.65 6.57 17.60
C GLY A 91 -2.03 8.03 17.88
N PRO A 92 -1.54 8.98 17.05
CA PRO A 92 -1.83 10.40 17.17
C PRO A 92 -3.32 10.75 17.11
N THR A 93 -4.08 10.04 16.29
CA THR A 93 -5.52 10.28 16.05
C THR A 93 -6.26 8.98 15.76
N ALA A 94 -7.59 8.98 15.94
CA ALA A 94 -8.46 7.91 15.47
C ALA A 94 -8.59 7.90 13.93
N MET A 95 -9.21 6.85 13.38
CA MET A 95 -9.58 6.78 11.96
C MET A 95 -10.46 7.98 11.57
N GLU A 96 -10.25 8.55 10.38
CA GLU A 96 -10.91 9.78 9.87
C GLU A 96 -10.67 11.07 10.65
N GLN A 97 -10.01 11.03 11.82
CA GLN A 97 -9.76 12.21 12.61
C GLN A 97 -8.54 12.97 12.08
N LEU A 98 -8.76 14.23 11.73
CA LEU A 98 -7.73 15.14 11.23
C LEU A 98 -6.75 15.53 12.34
N LEU A 99 -5.47 15.20 12.14
CA LEU A 99 -4.35 15.75 12.88
C LEU A 99 -3.95 17.09 12.26
N GLU A 100 -3.92 18.15 13.05
CA GLU A 100 -3.55 19.48 12.60
C GLU A 100 -2.24 19.95 13.25
N CYS A 101 -1.22 20.23 12.43
CA CYS A 101 0.05 20.77 12.91
C CYS A 101 0.08 22.30 12.77
N ARG A 102 -0.46 23.03 13.75
CA ARG A 102 -0.59 24.51 13.74
C ARG A 102 0.70 25.30 14.00
N GLN A 103 1.82 24.61 14.26
CA GLN A 103 3.07 25.32 14.51
C GLN A 103 3.66 25.78 13.18
N LYS A 104 4.27 26.96 13.15
CA LYS A 104 4.98 27.44 11.96
C LYS A 104 6.03 26.40 11.57
N ILE A 105 5.79 25.70 10.47
CA ILE A 105 6.67 24.65 9.98
C ILE A 105 7.77 25.31 9.16
N LEU A 106 9.01 24.97 9.44
CA LEU A 106 10.16 25.45 8.70
C LEU A 106 10.46 24.52 7.51
N SER A 107 11.21 25.04 6.54
CA SER A 107 11.77 24.21 5.46
C SER A 107 12.62 23.09 6.06
N ASP A 108 12.56 21.92 5.41
CA ASP A 108 13.31 20.71 5.73
C ASP A 108 12.96 20.08 7.09
N GLN A 109 11.88 20.55 7.72
CA GLN A 109 11.37 19.96 8.95
C GLN A 109 10.66 18.65 8.66
N THR A 110 11.00 17.62 9.43
CA THR A 110 10.45 16.27 9.30
C THR A 110 9.65 15.89 10.54
N PHE A 111 8.50 15.27 10.32
CA PHE A 111 7.58 14.78 11.34
C PHE A 111 7.35 13.28 11.14
N THR A 112 7.44 12.50 12.21
CA THR A 112 7.22 11.06 12.16
C THR A 112 6.03 10.71 13.04
N TYR A 113 5.07 10.01 12.47
CA TYR A 113 3.87 9.53 13.12
C TYR A 113 3.79 8.02 12.98
N ALA A 114 3.28 7.34 14.00
CA ALA A 114 3.08 5.90 13.98
C ALA A 114 1.73 5.54 14.58
N TRP A 115 1.07 4.58 13.97
CA TRP A 115 -0.16 3.98 14.48
C TRP A 115 0.04 2.49 14.66
N LYS A 116 -0.47 1.99 15.77
CA LYS A 116 -0.74 0.57 15.97
C LYS A 116 -2.21 0.33 15.67
N MET A 117 -2.45 -0.62 14.78
CA MET A 117 -3.76 -0.87 14.21
C MET A 117 -4.07 -2.37 14.27
N ARG A 118 -5.32 -2.71 14.02
CA ARG A 118 -5.72 -4.08 13.73
C ARG A 118 -6.81 -4.12 12.67
N VAL A 119 -6.97 -5.27 12.04
CA VAL A 119 -8.21 -5.60 11.33
C VAL A 119 -9.31 -5.79 12.37
N ARG A 120 -10.47 -5.16 12.17
CA ARG A 120 -11.63 -5.31 13.04
C ARG A 120 -12.05 -6.77 13.14
N SER A 121 -12.40 -7.23 14.33
CA SER A 121 -12.90 -8.59 14.53
C SER A 121 -14.28 -8.81 13.89
N ASP A 122 -15.08 -7.73 13.83
CA ASP A 122 -16.46 -7.70 13.37
C ASP A 122 -16.64 -7.14 11.93
N THR A 123 -15.55 -6.87 11.21
CA THR A 123 -15.69 -6.41 9.81
C THR A 123 -16.37 -7.49 8.96
N THR A 124 -17.30 -7.04 8.12
CA THR A 124 -17.96 -7.87 7.11
C THR A 124 -17.21 -7.87 5.77
N TRP A 125 -16.14 -7.06 5.66
CA TRP A 125 -15.29 -7.00 4.48
C TRP A 125 -14.19 -8.05 4.57
N VAL A 126 -14.53 -9.26 4.15
CA VAL A 126 -13.64 -10.44 4.18
C VAL A 126 -13.52 -11.07 2.80
N ASN A 127 -12.43 -11.82 2.58
CA ASN A 127 -12.03 -12.40 1.31
C ASN A 127 -11.93 -11.36 0.18
N GLY A 128 -11.46 -10.15 0.53
CA GLY A 128 -11.36 -9.01 -0.37
C GLY A 128 -10.27 -8.04 0.04
N TYR A 129 -9.95 -7.10 -0.85
CA TYR A 129 -8.92 -6.09 -0.62
C TYR A 129 -9.51 -4.88 0.11
N GLY A 130 -8.91 -4.51 1.25
CA GLY A 130 -9.21 -3.30 2.01
C GLY A 130 -8.05 -2.31 1.92
N PRO A 131 -8.19 -1.18 1.19
CA PRO A 131 -7.18 -0.13 1.18
C PRO A 131 -7.21 0.67 2.50
N LEU A 132 -6.04 0.96 3.05
CA LEU A 132 -5.84 1.95 4.09
C LEU A 132 -5.06 3.12 3.51
N GLU A 133 -5.70 4.27 3.43
CA GLU A 133 -5.12 5.47 2.84
C GLU A 133 -4.60 6.44 3.90
N VAL A 134 -3.65 7.27 3.47
CA VAL A 134 -3.26 8.46 4.20
C VAL A 134 -3.61 9.69 3.37
N PHE A 135 -4.41 10.58 3.96
CA PHE A 135 -4.66 11.92 3.45
C PHE A 135 -3.67 12.88 4.09
N THR A 136 -2.98 13.67 3.27
CA THR A 136 -2.15 14.79 3.72
C THR A 136 -2.49 16.05 2.94
N GLN A 137 -2.57 17.17 3.66
CA GLN A 137 -2.73 18.48 3.06
C GLN A 137 -1.68 19.45 3.59
N PHE A 138 -0.91 20.05 2.69
CA PHE A 138 0.08 21.09 3.00
C PHE A 138 -0.51 22.46 2.70
N ASN A 139 -0.52 23.37 3.69
CA ASN A 139 -0.98 24.74 3.49
C ASN A 139 0.18 25.72 3.62
N LYS A 140 0.54 26.35 2.51
CA LYS A 140 1.52 27.43 2.48
C LYS A 140 0.93 28.70 3.11
N ASN A 141 -0.34 28.97 2.80
CA ASN A 141 -1.15 30.07 3.32
C ASN A 141 -2.65 29.76 3.09
N ASP A 142 -3.54 30.69 3.45
CA ASP A 142 -5.00 30.53 3.35
C ASP A 142 -5.54 30.30 1.93
N THR A 143 -4.74 30.55 0.89
CA THR A 143 -5.16 30.45 -0.52
C THR A 143 -4.35 29.43 -1.32
N ASP A 144 -3.32 28.85 -0.71
CA ASP A 144 -2.34 28.02 -1.38
C ASP A 144 -2.10 26.74 -0.59
N GLU A 145 -2.75 25.67 -1.08
CA GLU A 145 -2.74 24.35 -0.49
C GLU A 145 -2.49 23.27 -1.54
N TYR A 146 -1.91 22.16 -1.10
CA TYR A 146 -1.77 20.95 -1.89
C TYR A 146 -2.23 19.74 -1.09
N ARG A 147 -3.09 18.93 -1.69
CA ARG A 147 -3.63 17.70 -1.09
C ARG A 147 -3.03 16.49 -1.80
N MET A 148 -2.72 15.46 -1.03
CA MET A 148 -2.25 14.18 -1.54
C MET A 148 -2.86 13.05 -0.73
N ASP A 149 -3.17 11.98 -1.44
CA ASP A 149 -3.78 10.77 -0.92
C ASP A 149 -3.08 9.58 -1.57
N PHE A 150 -2.76 8.56 -0.79
CA PHE A 150 -2.26 7.29 -1.32
C PHE A 150 -2.45 6.13 -0.34
N ASP A 151 -2.49 4.92 -0.89
CA ASP A 151 -2.58 3.68 -0.13
C ASP A 151 -1.29 3.44 0.67
N VAL A 152 -1.42 3.34 1.99
CA VAL A 152 -0.37 2.80 2.85
C VAL A 152 -0.28 1.29 2.67
N ILE A 153 -1.43 0.61 2.67
CA ILE A 153 -1.57 -0.82 2.37
C ILE A 153 -2.84 -1.07 1.57
N THR A 154 -2.82 -2.13 0.77
CA THR A 154 -4.01 -2.72 0.12
C THR A 154 -4.09 -4.17 0.57
N ALA A 155 -4.57 -4.40 1.79
CA ALA A 155 -4.51 -5.71 2.43
C ALA A 155 -5.60 -6.65 1.92
N PHE A 156 -5.27 -7.93 1.68
CA PHE A 156 -6.26 -8.97 1.48
C PHE A 156 -6.73 -9.49 2.84
N ILE A 157 -8.01 -9.28 3.17
CA ILE A 157 -8.58 -9.65 4.47
C ILE A 157 -9.10 -11.07 4.41
N VAL A 158 -8.54 -11.96 5.24
CA VAL A 158 -8.97 -13.36 5.32
C VAL A 158 -10.15 -13.49 6.27
N ASP A 159 -11.15 -14.31 5.89
CA ASP A 159 -12.27 -14.68 6.77
C ASP A 159 -11.87 -15.69 7.86
N GLU A 160 -10.84 -15.38 8.61
CA GLU A 160 -10.35 -16.14 9.75
C GLU A 160 -9.96 -15.19 10.87
N LEU A 161 -10.10 -15.62 12.12
CA LEU A 161 -9.58 -14.89 13.27
C LEU A 161 -8.09 -15.19 13.44
N TRP A 162 -7.33 -14.17 13.86
CA TRP A 162 -5.93 -14.33 14.22
C TRP A 162 -5.76 -15.28 15.41
N GLU A 163 -4.82 -16.23 15.31
CA GLU A 163 -4.65 -17.34 16.26
C GLU A 163 -4.33 -16.89 17.69
N SER A 164 -3.63 -15.76 17.83
CA SER A 164 -3.28 -15.18 19.14
C SER A 164 -4.37 -14.28 19.72
N TYR A 165 -5.57 -14.26 19.14
CA TYR A 165 -6.69 -13.51 19.70
C TYR A 165 -7.32 -14.25 20.88
N THR A 166 -7.12 -13.75 22.09
CA THR A 166 -7.98 -14.08 23.23
C THR A 166 -9.29 -13.31 23.08
N GLN A 167 -10.36 -14.02 22.70
CA GLN A 167 -11.71 -13.49 22.64
C GLN A 167 -12.14 -12.98 24.02
N GLU A 168 -12.26 -11.66 24.20
CA GLU A 168 -13.10 -11.15 25.28
C GLU A 168 -14.55 -11.48 24.93
N ASN A 169 -15.15 -12.38 25.71
CA ASN A 169 -16.47 -12.98 25.49
C ASN A 169 -17.56 -11.91 25.24
N THR A 170 -17.89 -11.65 23.98
CA THR A 170 -19.18 -11.07 23.59
C THR A 170 -19.72 -11.91 22.44
N CYS A 171 -20.41 -13.00 22.79
CA CYS A 171 -21.17 -13.80 21.84
C CYS A 171 -22.51 -13.11 21.57
N GLU A 172 -22.73 -12.64 20.34
CA GLU A 172 -24.08 -12.60 19.77
C GLU A 172 -24.09 -13.33 18.42
N ASN A 173 -24.96 -14.32 18.36
CA ASN A 173 -25.19 -15.22 17.25
C ASN A 173 -25.69 -14.47 16.02
N PHE A 174 -25.14 -14.72 14.83
CA PHE A 174 -25.93 -14.65 13.62
C PHE A 174 -25.60 -15.79 12.65
N SER A 175 -26.69 -16.37 12.14
CA SER A 175 -26.81 -17.60 11.39
C SER A 175 -26.24 -17.52 9.97
N SER A 176 -25.60 -18.62 9.54
CA SER A 176 -25.17 -18.88 8.18
C SER A 176 -26.34 -19.12 7.21
N GLN A 177 -26.29 -18.51 6.02
CA GLN A 177 -26.96 -19.01 4.80
C GLN A 177 -26.01 -19.01 3.59
N ASN A 178 -25.64 -20.23 3.19
CA ASN A 178 -25.51 -20.82 1.85
C ASN A 178 -25.26 -20.00 0.54
N THR A 179 -24.14 -20.40 -0.10
CA THR A 179 -23.88 -20.91 -1.48
C THR A 179 -23.67 -20.01 -2.72
N HIS A 180 -22.67 -20.45 -3.53
CA HIS A 180 -22.31 -20.19 -4.95
C HIS A 180 -21.58 -18.87 -5.26
N SER A 181 -20.52 -18.79 -6.08
CA SER A 181 -19.93 -19.67 -7.11
C SER A 181 -18.43 -19.35 -7.29
N VAL A 182 -17.62 -20.34 -7.67
CA VAL A 182 -16.20 -20.16 -8.01
C VAL A 182 -16.07 -19.55 -9.40
N GLU A 183 -15.54 -18.32 -9.49
CA GLU A 183 -15.00 -17.74 -10.72
C GLU A 183 -13.47 -17.69 -10.64
N LEU A 184 -12.81 -18.27 -11.65
CA LEU A 184 -11.35 -18.28 -11.80
C LEU A 184 -10.85 -16.89 -12.18
N THR A 185 -10.04 -16.27 -11.31
CA THR A 185 -9.39 -14.97 -11.54
C THR A 185 -7.97 -15.15 -12.11
N GLY A 186 -7.83 -14.88 -13.41
CA GLY A 186 -6.89 -13.88 -13.95
C GLY A 186 -5.37 -14.05 -13.85
N PHE A 187 -4.80 -15.06 -13.21
CA PHE A 187 -3.33 -15.14 -13.03
C PHE A 187 -2.56 -16.10 -13.98
N GLU A 188 -3.23 -16.76 -14.92
CA GLU A 188 -2.56 -17.73 -15.83
C GLU A 188 -2.12 -17.15 -17.20
N LEU A 189 -2.45 -15.88 -17.51
CA LEU A 189 -2.13 -15.29 -18.81
C LEU A 189 -0.67 -14.79 -18.91
N GLU A 190 -0.06 -14.34 -17.81
CA GLU A 190 1.28 -13.74 -17.83
C GLU A 190 2.40 -14.78 -18.05
N GLY A 191 2.27 -15.98 -17.45
CA GLY A 191 3.24 -17.06 -17.63
C GLY A 191 3.29 -17.59 -19.07
N MET A 192 2.15 -17.57 -19.77
CA MET A 192 2.05 -18.09 -21.13
C MET A 192 2.77 -17.19 -22.15
N PHE A 193 2.76 -15.86 -21.97
CA PHE A 193 3.50 -14.95 -22.84
C PHE A 193 5.02 -15.11 -22.73
N ILE A 194 5.53 -15.35 -21.51
CA ILE A 194 6.96 -15.60 -21.29
C ILE A 194 7.38 -16.91 -21.96
N ALA A 195 6.59 -17.98 -21.81
CA ALA A 195 6.89 -19.27 -22.41
C ALA A 195 6.91 -19.24 -23.95
N VAL A 196 5.93 -18.57 -24.57
CA VAL A 196 5.87 -18.39 -26.04
C VAL A 196 7.04 -17.53 -26.53
N PHE A 197 7.39 -16.46 -25.80
CA PHE A 197 8.50 -15.58 -26.16
C PHE A 197 9.85 -16.30 -26.12
N LEU A 198 10.11 -17.11 -25.09
CA LEU A 198 11.32 -17.94 -24.98
C LEU A 198 11.39 -18.99 -26.10
N LEU A 199 10.25 -19.60 -26.46
CA LEU A 199 10.17 -20.54 -27.58
C LEU A 199 10.52 -19.87 -28.92
N CYS A 200 10.01 -18.66 -29.16
CA CYS A 200 10.32 -17.89 -30.37
C CYS A 200 11.82 -17.53 -30.46
N ILE A 201 12.44 -17.13 -29.35
CA ILE A 201 13.89 -16.87 -29.29
C ILE A 201 14.66 -18.15 -29.62
N PHE A 202 14.28 -19.28 -29.01
CA PHE A 202 14.96 -20.56 -29.24
C PHE A 202 14.88 -21.01 -30.70
N ILE A 203 13.71 -20.90 -31.34
CA ILE A 203 13.54 -21.23 -32.77
C ILE A 203 14.45 -20.35 -33.64
N ARG A 204 14.47 -19.04 -33.39
CA ARG A 204 15.32 -18.10 -34.13
C ARG A 204 16.81 -18.39 -33.95
N LEU A 205 17.26 -18.73 -32.75
CA LEU A 205 18.65 -19.09 -32.50
C LEU A 205 19.04 -20.39 -33.20
N ARG A 206 18.14 -21.39 -33.22
CA ARG A 206 18.36 -22.65 -33.93
C ARG A 206 18.51 -22.46 -35.44
N GLU A 207 17.73 -21.58 -36.04
CA GLU A 207 17.83 -21.26 -37.48
C GLU A 207 19.15 -20.57 -37.84
N GLN A 208 19.76 -19.81 -36.93
CA GLN A 208 21.07 -19.18 -37.19
C GLN A 208 22.26 -20.12 -37.00
N MET A 209 22.07 -21.28 -36.36
CA MET A 209 23.11 -22.29 -36.17
C MET A 209 23.13 -23.38 -37.26
N ARG A 210 22.17 -23.36 -38.19
CA ARG A 210 22.20 -24.15 -39.42
C ARG A 210 22.77 -23.31 -40.56
#